data_AF-A0A7T4N782-F1
#
_entry.id   AF-A0A7T4N782-F1
#
_cell.length_a   1.000
_cell.length_b   1.000
_cell.length_c   1.000
_cell.angle_alpha   90.00
_cell.angle_beta   90.00
_cell.angle_gamma   90.00
#
_symmetry.space_group_name_H-M   'P 1'
#
loop_
_entity.id
_entity.type
_entity.pdbx_description
1 polymer ?
#
loop_
_entity_poly.entity_id
_entity_poly.type
_entity_poly.pdbx_seq_one_letter_code
_entity_poly.pdbx_strand_id
1 'polypeptide(L)' 'MTLRGNEPFTYPVVSDGKSAWQLKGVDHATALRLQGRVVHVTGRVAEGGAPSGLPVVQVEAVEVDEGAAR' A
#
# COMPACT_ATOMS: atom_id res chain seq x y z
N MET A 1 -6.61 -3.44 -4.42
CA MET A 1 -6.40 -1.97 -4.27
C MET A 1 -5.29 -1.54 -5.21
N THR A 2 -5.22 -0.29 -5.65
CA THR A 2 -4.08 0.20 -6.44
C THR A 2 -3.03 0.82 -5.53
N LEU A 3 -1.76 0.43 -5.68
CA LEU A 3 -0.66 1.11 -4.99
C LEU A 3 -0.41 2.44 -5.71
N ARG A 4 -0.94 3.51 -5.12
CA ARG A 4 -0.62 4.88 -5.49
C ARG A 4 0.37 5.34 -4.45
N GLY A 5 1.64 5.29 -4.76
CA GLY A 5 2.48 6.20 -4.01
C GLY A 5 1.92 7.65 -4.18
N ASN A 6 2.19 8.55 -3.22
CA ASN A 6 2.38 10.03 -3.34
C ASN A 6 3.84 10.53 -3.66
N GLU A 7 4.21 10.97 -4.88
CA GLU A 7 5.62 11.33 -5.16
C GLU A 7 5.79 12.80 -4.77
N PRO A 8 6.80 13.18 -3.96
CA PRO A 8 7.91 12.36 -3.46
C PRO A 8 7.49 11.41 -2.32
N PHE A 9 7.60 10.09 -2.53
CA PHE A 9 7.04 9.07 -1.64
C PHE A 9 7.81 8.95 -0.32
N THR A 10 7.42 9.71 0.70
CA THR A 10 7.90 9.46 2.06
C THR A 10 7.40 8.11 2.61
N TYR A 11 6.27 7.59 2.09
CA TYR A 11 5.69 6.29 2.49
C TYR A 11 4.76 5.70 1.40
N PRO A 12 4.73 4.36 1.24
CA PRO A 12 3.83 3.68 0.31
C PRO A 12 2.37 3.71 0.77
N VAL A 13 1.43 3.93 -0.16
CA VAL A 13 -0.01 4.01 0.10
C VAL A 13 -0.80 3.16 -0.90
N VAL A 14 -1.76 2.39 -0.41
CA VAL A 14 -2.76 1.71 -1.26
C VAL A 14 -4.11 2.41 -1.14
N SER A 15 -4.84 2.47 -2.24
CA SER A 15 -6.20 2.99 -2.26
C SER A 15 -7.09 2.23 -3.23
N ASP A 16 -8.37 2.10 -2.89
CA ASP A 16 -9.44 1.63 -3.78
C ASP A 16 -10.32 2.78 -4.33
N GLY A 17 -9.91 4.03 -4.11
CA GLY A 17 -10.67 5.22 -4.48
C GLY A 17 -11.71 5.68 -3.45
N LYS A 18 -12.00 4.88 -2.42
CA LYS A 18 -12.88 5.26 -1.30
C LYS A 18 -12.11 5.37 0.02
N SER A 19 -11.13 4.49 0.19
CA SER A 19 -10.26 4.40 1.35
C SER A 19 -8.80 4.46 0.91
N ALA A 20 -7.93 4.94 1.79
CA ALA A 20 -6.49 4.94 1.59
C ALA A 20 -5.79 4.47 2.86
N TRP A 21 -4.75 3.66 2.69
CA TRP A 21 -3.99 3.05 3.79
C TRP A 21 -2.50 3.23 3.55
N GLN A 22 -1.80 3.72 4.57
CA GLN A 22 -0.35 3.72 4.54
C GLN A 22 0.18 2.31 4.84
N LEU A 23 1.13 1.86 4.03
CA LEU A 23 1.81 0.59 4.23
C LEU A 23 3.07 0.80 5.06
N LYS A 24 3.19 0.06 6.16
CA LYS A 24 4.40 0.01 6.99
C LYS A 24 5.09 -1.34 6.80
N GLY A 25 6.41 -1.34 6.69
CA GLY A 25 7.21 -2.54 6.43
C GLY A 25 7.43 -2.85 4.95
N VAL A 26 6.88 -2.03 4.03
CA VAL A 26 7.21 -2.09 2.61
C VAL A 26 8.35 -1.11 2.33
N ASP A 27 9.47 -1.61 1.85
CA ASP A 27 10.61 -0.77 1.48
C ASP A 27 10.37 0.01 0.17
N HIS A 28 11.22 1.01 -0.05
CA HIS A 28 11.11 1.91 -1.19
C HIS A 28 11.24 1.18 -2.55
N ALA A 29 12.18 0.24 -2.67
CA ALA A 29 12.40 -0.50 -3.92
C ALA A 29 11.18 -1.35 -4.30
N THR A 30 10.57 -2.00 -3.30
CA THR A 30 9.34 -2.79 -3.46
C THR A 30 8.16 -1.90 -3.80
N ALA A 31 8.03 -0.75 -3.14
CA ALA A 31 6.98 0.22 -3.43
C ALA A 31 7.05 0.73 -4.88
N LEU A 32 8.24 1.10 -5.36
CA LEU A 32 8.45 1.51 -6.76
C LEU A 32 8.09 0.39 -7.74
N ARG A 33 8.51 -0.85 -7.49
CA ARG A 33 8.19 -2.00 -8.35
C ARG A 33 6.68 -2.28 -8.46
N LEU A 34 5.93 -1.95 -7.41
CA LEU A 34 4.50 -2.20 -7.31
C LEU A 34 3.64 -0.98 -7.69
N GLN A 35 4.27 0.17 -7.94
CA GLN A 35 3.57 1.41 -8.24
C GLN A 35 2.66 1.24 -9.46
N GLY A 36 1.42 1.70 -9.33
CA GLY A 36 0.41 1.61 -10.40
C GLY A 36 -0.18 0.21 -10.60
N ARG A 37 0.29 -0.80 -9.87
CA ARG A 37 -0.26 -2.17 -9.93
C ARG A 37 -1.42 -2.34 -8.96
N VAL A 38 -2.31 -3.27 -9.29
CA VAL A 38 -3.30 -3.77 -8.35
C VAL A 38 -2.60 -4.79 -7.45
N VAL A 39 -2.72 -4.58 -6.14
CA VAL A 39 -2.10 -5.43 -5.13
C VAL A 39 -3.14 -5.91 -4.12
N HIS A 40 -2.87 -7.10 -3.58
CA HIS A 40 -3.47 -7.63 -2.37
C HIS A 40 -2.47 -7.44 -1.22
N VAL A 41 -2.91 -6.81 -0.14
CA VAL A 41 -2.07 -6.57 1.04
C VAL A 41 -2.65 -7.35 2.21
N THR A 42 -1.84 -8.22 2.81
CA THR A 42 -2.17 -8.90 4.06
C THR A 42 -1.33 -8.31 5.18
N GLY A 43 -1.98 -7.99 6.29
CA GLY A 43 -1.31 -7.42 7.44
C GLY A 43 -2.27 -7.06 8.54
N ARG A 44 -1.73 -6.43 9.57
CA ARG A 44 -2.49 -5.99 10.75
C ARG A 44 -2.63 -4.48 10.73
N VAL A 45 -3.84 -4.00 11.02
CA VAL A 45 -4.10 -2.57 11.23
C VAL A 45 -3.32 -2.14 12.48
N ALA A 46 -2.45 -1.15 12.34
CA ALA A 46 -1.69 -0.63 13.47
C ALA A 46 -2.54 0.41 14.21
N GLU A 47 -2.62 0.28 15.53
CA GLU A 47 -3.22 1.28 16.41
C GLU A 47 -2.24 2.44 16.59
N GLY A 48 -2.40 3.49 15.78
CA GLY A 48 -1.56 4.69 15.86
C GLY A 48 -1.61 5.50 14.56
N GLY A 49 -1.72 6.81 14.69
CA GLY A 49 -1.70 7.71 13.53
C GLY A 49 -0.33 7.69 12.84
N ALA A 50 -0.32 7.42 11.54
CA ALA A 50 0.87 7.70 10.74
C ALA A 50 1.09 9.22 10.59
N PRO A 51 2.32 9.65 10.27
CA PRO A 51 2.59 11.03 9.87
C PRO A 51 1.70 11.53 8.72
N SER A 52 1.15 10.60 7.91
CA SER A 52 0.23 10.89 6.82
C SER A 52 -1.21 11.22 7.25
N GLY A 53 -1.57 10.96 8.51
CA GLY A 53 -2.96 10.99 8.97
C GLY A 53 -3.82 9.84 8.42
N LEU A 54 -3.26 8.95 7.59
CA LEU A 54 -3.94 7.77 7.08
C LEU A 54 -3.90 6.63 8.10
N PRO A 55 -4.91 5.75 8.09
CA PRO A 55 -4.81 4.50 8.82
C PRO A 55 -3.65 3.66 8.26
N VAL A 56 -2.98 2.92 9.14
CA VAL A 56 -1.74 2.22 8.82
C VAL A 56 -1.95 0.72 8.86
N VAL A 57 -1.43 0.01 7.86
CA VAL A 57 -1.31 -1.45 7.87
C VAL A 57 0.16 -1.81 8.02
N GLN A 58 0.48 -2.58 9.06
CA GLN A 58 1.74 -3.29 9.15
C GLN A 58 1.68 -4.49 8.20
N VAL A 59 2.40 -4.39 7.09
CA VAL A 59 2.38 -5.38 6.03
C VAL A 59 3.13 -6.64 6.47
N GLU A 60 2.49 -7.78 6.27
CA GLU A 60 3.06 -9.11 6.46
C GLU A 60 3.32 -9.76 5.10
N ALA A 61 2.42 -9.56 4.14
CA ALA A 61 2.60 -9.99 2.75
C ALA A 61 2.00 -8.99 1.76
N VAL A 62 2.61 -8.90 0.58
CA VAL A 62 2.09 -8.11 -0.54
C VAL A 62 2.20 -8.93 -1.82
N GLU A 63 1.08 -9.08 -2.50
CA GLU A 63 0.99 -9.85 -3.74
C GLU A 63 0.41 -8.96 -4.83
N VAL A 64 0.86 -9.16 -6.06
CA VAL A 64 0.25 -8.48 -7.19
C VAL A 64 -0.96 -9.30 -7.59
N ASP A 65 -2.10 -8.64 -7.65
CA ASP A 65 -3.23 -9.19 -8.37
C ASP A 65 -2.92 -9.02 -9.86
N GLU A 66 -2.39 -10.07 -10.49
CA GLU A 66 -2.09 -10.05 -11.93
C GLU A 66 -3.34 -9.95 -12.79
N GLY A 67 -4.54 -9.90 -12.20
CA GLY A 67 -5.78 -10.06 -12.90
C GLY A 67 -5.83 -11.47 -13.46
N ALA A 68 -6.80 -12.27 -13.02
CA ALA A 68 -7.34 -13.24 -13.94
C ALA A 68 -7.76 -12.45 -15.19
N ALA A 69 -6.99 -12.55 -16.26
CA ALA A 69 -7.32 -11.98 -17.56
C ALA A 69 -8.77 -12.38 -17.89
N ARG A 70 -9.68 -11.41 -17.83
CA ARG A 70 -11.06 -11.51 -18.29
C ARG A 70 -11.49 -10.17 -18.84
#